data_AF-A0A259IEZ3-F1
#
_entry.id   AF-A0A259IEZ3-F1
#
_cell.length_a   1.000
_cell.length_b   1.000
_cell.length_c   1.000
_cell.angle_alpha   90.00
_cell.angle_beta   90.00
_cell.angle_gamma   90.00
#
_symmetry.space_group_name_H-M   'P 1'
#
loop_
_entity.id
_entity.type
_entity.pdbx_description
1 polymer ?
#
loop_
_entity_poly.entity_id
_entity_poly.type
_entity_poly.pdbx_seq_one_letter_code
_entity_poly.pdbx_strand_id
1 'polypeptide(L)'
;QNIWVDDWCEVTLKCRTGDIGQSNQFNPAPKKSIKSRLRLKEEILRGDAIGSTRSIYSNNAILDAVPLDSLFERSLSSVIKFFPGLAKLPIDKKKPLRIVGGSTNKILEACLPLGNLVFGDGVQAHCEIAIWMRSVGDPIVGELAFSYRVNDANRKQAKAHKRADKFFKKLQIELANWLEIGSTKTALVYGKPE
;
A
#
# COMPACT_ATOMS: atom_id res chain seq x y z
N GLN A 1 -21.53 -21.97 2.00
CA GLN A 1 -20.22 -21.58 2.57
C GLN A 1 -20.36 -20.12 2.97
N ASN A 2 -20.45 -19.81 4.27
CA ASN A 2 -20.64 -18.45 4.75
C ASN A 2 -19.35 -17.67 4.46
N ILE A 3 -19.34 -16.98 3.33
CA ILE A 3 -18.37 -15.93 3.05
C ILE A 3 -18.71 -14.84 4.06
N TRP A 4 -17.82 -14.59 5.03
CA TRP A 4 -17.91 -13.43 5.90
C TRP A 4 -18.13 -12.21 5.00
N VAL A 5 -19.33 -11.64 5.03
CA VAL A 5 -19.62 -10.38 4.37
C VAL A 5 -19.44 -9.36 5.47
N ASP A 6 -18.28 -8.72 5.50
CA ASP A 6 -18.07 -7.63 6.44
C ASP A 6 -19.07 -6.53 6.10
N ASP A 7 -19.97 -6.16 7.02
CA ASP A 7 -20.92 -5.05 6.81
C ASP A 7 -20.19 -3.70 6.60
N TRP A 8 -18.91 -3.66 6.96
CA TRP A 8 -18.03 -2.50 6.95
C TRP A 8 -16.71 -2.83 6.28
N CYS A 9 -16.10 -1.84 5.63
CA CYS A 9 -14.77 -1.99 5.03
C CYS A 9 -13.86 -0.82 5.37
N GLU A 10 -12.56 -1.05 5.29
CA GLU A 10 -11.58 0.03 5.21
C GLU A 10 -11.55 0.58 3.78
N VAL A 11 -11.64 1.91 3.63
CA VAL A 11 -11.49 2.58 2.33
C VAL A 11 -10.27 3.48 2.38
N THR A 12 -9.29 3.19 1.52
CA THR A 12 -8.05 3.97 1.45
C THR A 12 -7.94 4.69 0.10
N LEU A 13 -7.82 6.02 0.13
CA LEU A 13 -7.38 6.83 -1.01
C LEU A 13 -5.87 7.03 -0.91
N LYS A 14 -5.13 6.64 -1.96
CA LYS A 14 -3.67 6.81 -2.05
C LYS A 14 -3.30 7.75 -3.19
N CYS A 15 -2.51 8.77 -2.90
CA CYS A 15 -1.87 9.62 -3.91
C CYS A 15 -0.42 9.19 -4.07
N ARG A 16 -0.14 8.39 -5.10
CA ARG A 16 1.15 7.74 -5.31
C ARG A 16 1.97 8.46 -6.38
N THR A 17 3.25 8.69 -6.10
CA THR A 17 4.23 9.26 -7.03
C THR A 17 5.64 8.91 -6.57
N GLY A 18 6.63 9.03 -7.46
CA GLY A 18 8.05 8.88 -7.12
C GLY A 18 8.63 10.10 -6.37
N ASP A 19 7.90 11.20 -6.27
CA ASP A 19 8.36 12.43 -5.59
C ASP A 19 7.50 12.78 -4.36
N ILE A 20 8.16 13.01 -3.23
CA ILE A 20 7.49 13.36 -1.98
C ILE A 20 6.76 14.71 -2.07
N GLY A 21 7.32 15.69 -2.78
CA GLY A 21 6.71 17.01 -2.97
C GLY A 21 5.38 16.90 -3.71
N GLN A 22 5.39 16.20 -4.85
CA GLN A 22 4.19 15.90 -5.63
C GLN A 22 3.16 15.12 -4.82
N SER A 23 3.56 14.15 -3.99
CA SER A 23 2.62 13.38 -3.17
C SER A 23 1.84 14.25 -2.18
N ASN A 24 2.43 15.38 -1.76
CA ASN A 24 1.83 16.34 -0.86
C ASN A 24 0.98 17.42 -1.55
N GLN A 25 1.02 17.55 -2.88
CA GLN A 25 0.24 18.56 -3.62
C GLN A 25 -1.25 18.25 -3.59
N PHE A 26 -1.61 16.96 -3.65
CA PHE A 26 -3.01 16.55 -3.50
C PHE A 26 -3.34 16.42 -2.03
N ASN A 27 -4.49 16.97 -1.63
CA ASN A 27 -5.02 16.81 -0.28
C ASN A 27 -5.99 15.61 -0.24
N PRO A 28 -5.59 14.46 0.33
CA PRO A 28 -6.46 13.28 0.40
C PRO A 28 -7.46 13.35 1.56
N ALA A 29 -7.47 14.42 2.37
CA ALA A 29 -8.27 14.49 3.59
C ALA A 29 -9.74 14.11 3.35
N PRO A 30 -10.25 13.12 4.10
CA PRO A 30 -11.63 12.70 3.96
C PRO A 30 -12.57 13.67 4.67
N LYS A 31 -13.87 13.50 4.41
CA LYS A 31 -14.91 14.18 5.17
C LYS A 31 -14.86 13.72 6.64
N LYS A 32 -14.83 14.68 7.57
CA LYS A 32 -14.58 14.43 9.02
C LYS A 32 -15.64 13.61 9.76
N SER A 33 -16.75 13.27 9.12
CA SER A 33 -17.85 12.50 9.75
C SER A 33 -17.51 11.03 9.99
N ILE A 34 -16.42 10.52 9.41
CA ILE A 34 -15.96 9.14 9.58
C ILE A 34 -14.56 9.18 10.21
N LYS A 35 -14.33 8.30 11.19
CA LYS A 35 -13.01 8.13 11.80
C LYS A 35 -12.00 7.80 10.71
N SER A 36 -10.93 8.60 10.68
CA SER A 36 -9.97 8.53 9.59
C SER A 36 -8.55 8.81 10.05
N ARG A 37 -7.60 8.35 9.23
CA ARG A 37 -6.17 8.52 9.47
C ARG A 37 -5.50 9.03 8.21
N LEU A 38 -4.67 10.06 8.36
CA LEU A 38 -3.74 10.51 7.33
C LEU A 38 -2.39 9.85 7.53
N ARG A 39 -1.82 9.29 6.47
CA ARG A 39 -0.54 8.57 6.50
C ARG A 39 0.26 8.85 5.24
N LEU A 40 1.34 9.62 5.38
CA LEU A 40 2.41 9.62 4.38
C LEU A 40 3.22 8.33 4.57
N LYS A 41 3.38 7.56 3.49
CA LYS A 41 4.19 6.35 3.44
C LYS A 41 5.25 6.50 2.36
N GLU A 42 6.47 6.13 2.69
CA GLU A 42 7.52 5.84 1.71
C GLU A 42 7.63 4.32 1.59
N GLU A 43 7.51 3.81 0.38
CA GLU A 43 7.71 2.41 0.04
C GLU A 43 9.00 2.32 -0.77
N ILE A 44 10.02 1.69 -0.19
CA ILE A 44 11.29 1.44 -0.88
C ILE A 44 11.19 0.08 -1.57
N LEU A 45 11.19 0.10 -2.89
CA LEU A 45 11.11 -1.07 -3.73
C LEU A 45 12.45 -1.34 -4.39
N ARG A 46 12.64 -2.56 -4.88
CA ARG A 46 13.74 -2.88 -5.80
C ARG A 46 13.60 -2.00 -7.06
N GLY A 47 14.72 -1.45 -7.52
CA GLY A 47 14.84 -0.80 -8.83
C GLY A 47 15.19 -1.81 -9.94
N ASP A 48 15.48 -1.32 -11.14
CA ASP A 48 15.68 -2.20 -12.31
C ASP A 48 16.88 -3.15 -12.14
N ALA A 49 17.99 -2.63 -11.62
CA ALA A 49 19.18 -3.41 -11.30
C ALA A 49 19.10 -4.04 -9.90
N ILE A 50 19.67 -5.24 -9.73
CA ILE A 50 19.80 -5.87 -8.41
C ILE A 50 20.63 -4.97 -7.48
N GLY A 51 20.17 -4.78 -6.25
CA GLY A 51 20.80 -3.89 -5.27
C GLY A 51 20.50 -2.40 -5.49
N SER A 52 19.75 -2.05 -6.54
CA SER A 52 19.19 -0.71 -6.73
C SER A 52 17.83 -0.57 -6.06
N THR A 53 17.38 0.66 -5.88
CA THR A 53 16.11 0.97 -5.19
C THR A 53 15.37 2.07 -5.91
N ARG A 54 14.05 2.01 -5.87
CA ARG A 54 13.16 3.13 -6.20
C ARG A 54 12.23 3.40 -5.03
N SER A 55 11.90 4.66 -4.78
CA SER A 55 10.94 5.04 -3.75
C SER A 55 9.60 5.38 -4.39
N ILE A 56 8.52 4.98 -3.73
CA ILE A 56 7.17 5.47 -4.02
C ILE A 56 6.65 6.13 -2.75
N TYR A 57 6.22 7.38 -2.89
CA TYR A 57 5.58 8.12 -1.82
C TYR A 57 4.07 8.07 -2.02
N SER A 58 3.35 7.71 -0.95
CA SER A 58 1.90 7.61 -0.93
C SER A 58 1.35 8.50 0.17
N ASN A 59 0.71 9.62 -0.18
CA ASN A 59 -0.03 10.44 0.76
C ASN A 59 -1.47 9.90 0.88
N ASN A 60 -1.74 9.21 1.99
CA ASN A 60 -2.95 8.39 2.13
C ASN A 60 -3.96 9.00 3.08
N ALA A 61 -5.23 8.80 2.75
CA ALA A 61 -6.33 8.91 3.68
C ALA A 61 -7.04 7.57 3.81
N ILE A 62 -7.22 7.13 5.06
CA ILE A 62 -7.78 5.83 5.41
C ILE A 62 -9.06 6.07 6.21
N LEU A 63 -10.18 5.53 5.74
CA LEU A 63 -11.46 5.48 6.45
C LEU A 63 -11.63 4.08 7.05
N ASP A 64 -11.75 3.99 8.37
CA ASP A 64 -11.61 2.70 9.07
C ASP A 64 -12.86 1.80 8.96
N ALA A 65 -14.04 2.40 8.90
CA ALA A 65 -15.31 1.68 8.90
C ALA A 65 -16.32 2.41 8.02
N VAL A 66 -16.37 2.03 6.74
CA VAL A 66 -17.35 2.51 5.78
C VAL A 66 -18.36 1.39 5.49
N PRO A 67 -19.68 1.63 5.62
CA PRO A 67 -20.68 0.63 5.26
C PRO A 67 -20.52 0.24 3.79
N LEU A 68 -20.44 -1.05 3.49
CA LEU A 68 -20.30 -1.51 2.09
C LEU A 68 -21.44 -0.94 1.22
N ASP A 69 -22.65 -0.85 1.76
CA ASP A 69 -23.82 -0.32 1.06
C ASP A 69 -23.63 1.10 0.53
N SER A 70 -22.90 1.93 1.29
CA SER A 70 -22.63 3.31 0.91
C SER A 70 -21.66 3.45 -0.29
N LEU A 71 -20.94 2.38 -0.64
CA LEU A 71 -20.02 2.33 -1.77
C LEU A 71 -20.67 1.79 -3.05
N PHE A 72 -21.87 1.19 -2.97
CA PHE A 72 -22.52 0.55 -4.12
C PHE A 72 -23.02 1.53 -5.18
N GLU A 73 -23.08 2.84 -4.91
CA GLU A 73 -23.35 3.85 -5.95
C GLU A 73 -22.25 3.92 -7.04
N ARG A 74 -21.06 3.32 -6.80
CA ARG A 74 -19.95 3.09 -7.77
C ARG A 74 -19.77 4.21 -8.81
N SER A 75 -19.74 5.47 -8.38
CA SER A 75 -19.51 6.63 -9.24
C SER A 75 -18.43 7.51 -8.62
N LEU A 76 -17.73 8.29 -9.45
CA LEU A 76 -16.76 9.24 -8.91
C LEU A 76 -17.45 10.26 -7.98
N SER A 77 -18.69 10.67 -8.29
CA SER A 77 -19.52 11.51 -7.43
C SER A 77 -19.77 10.91 -6.04
N SER A 78 -20.02 9.60 -5.93
CA SER A 78 -20.25 8.98 -4.61
C SER A 78 -18.96 8.97 -3.78
N VAL A 79 -17.81 8.70 -4.39
CA VAL A 79 -16.52 8.71 -3.69
C VAL A 79 -16.07 10.14 -3.31
N ILE A 80 -16.41 11.15 -4.10
CA ILE A 80 -16.20 12.57 -3.74
C ILE A 80 -16.88 12.93 -2.40
N LYS A 81 -18.02 12.30 -2.06
CA LYS A 81 -18.70 12.52 -0.77
C LYS A 81 -17.79 12.14 0.42
N PHE A 82 -16.92 11.14 0.22
CA PHE A 82 -15.94 10.66 1.21
C PHE A 82 -14.61 11.42 1.11
N PHE A 83 -14.13 11.71 -0.10
CA PHE A 83 -12.86 12.38 -0.36
C PHE A 83 -13.06 13.62 -1.25
N PRO A 84 -13.40 14.79 -0.67
CA PRO A 84 -13.75 15.99 -1.43
C PRO A 84 -12.65 16.50 -2.37
N GLY A 85 -11.37 16.20 -2.08
CA GLY A 85 -10.24 16.56 -2.94
C GLY A 85 -10.36 16.05 -4.37
N LEU A 86 -11.04 14.90 -4.58
CA LEU A 86 -11.25 14.32 -5.91
C LEU A 86 -12.10 15.21 -6.83
N ALA A 87 -12.90 16.12 -6.28
CA ALA A 87 -13.72 17.04 -7.07
C ALA A 87 -12.90 18.04 -7.91
N LYS A 88 -11.61 18.21 -7.59
CA LYS A 88 -10.66 19.08 -8.28
C LYS A 88 -10.01 18.40 -9.50
N LEU A 89 -10.15 17.08 -9.64
CA LEU A 89 -9.59 16.37 -10.78
C LEU A 89 -10.38 16.70 -12.05
N PRO A 90 -9.72 16.86 -13.21
CA PRO A 90 -10.36 17.13 -14.49
C PRO A 90 -11.00 15.85 -15.08
N ILE A 91 -11.79 15.14 -14.27
CA ILE A 91 -12.46 13.89 -14.62
C ILE A 91 -13.96 14.11 -14.50
N ASP A 92 -14.73 13.63 -15.48
CA ASP A 92 -16.19 13.64 -15.39
C ASP A 92 -16.66 12.87 -14.15
N LYS A 93 -17.30 13.60 -13.24
CA LYS A 93 -17.77 13.13 -11.93
C LYS A 93 -18.88 12.08 -12.04
N LYS A 94 -19.58 12.05 -13.18
CA LYS A 94 -20.63 11.06 -13.47
C LYS A 94 -20.06 9.72 -13.96
N LYS A 95 -18.75 9.64 -14.24
CA LYS A 95 -18.15 8.38 -14.69
C LYS A 95 -18.33 7.28 -13.64
N PRO A 96 -18.71 6.06 -14.08
CA PRO A 96 -18.80 4.92 -13.19
C PRO A 96 -17.41 4.50 -12.72
N LEU A 97 -17.29 4.17 -11.44
CA LEU A 97 -16.14 3.49 -10.87
C LEU A 97 -16.30 1.99 -11.09
N ARG A 98 -15.28 1.38 -11.67
CA ARG A 98 -15.26 -0.06 -11.93
C ARG A 98 -14.34 -0.74 -10.92
N ILE A 99 -14.78 -1.90 -10.44
CA ILE A 99 -13.92 -2.79 -9.66
C ILE A 99 -12.90 -3.41 -10.61
N VAL A 100 -11.62 -3.25 -10.29
CA VAL A 100 -10.54 -3.91 -11.03
C VAL A 100 -10.44 -5.34 -10.54
N GLY A 101 -10.40 -6.30 -11.48
CA GLY A 101 -10.38 -7.73 -11.20
C GLY A 101 -11.75 -8.43 -11.23
N GLY A 102 -12.85 -7.73 -10.97
CA GLY A 102 -14.20 -8.34 -10.95
C GLY A 102 -14.53 -9.11 -9.66
N SER A 103 -15.74 -9.69 -9.58
CA SER A 103 -16.28 -10.32 -8.36
C SER A 103 -15.59 -11.64 -7.97
N THR A 104 -14.89 -12.28 -8.91
CA THR A 104 -14.22 -13.58 -8.74
C THR A 104 -12.73 -13.45 -8.45
N ASN A 105 -12.14 -12.26 -8.60
CA ASN A 105 -10.70 -12.06 -8.50
C ASN A 105 -10.31 -11.62 -7.08
N LYS A 106 -10.67 -12.49 -6.13
CA LYS A 106 -10.22 -12.38 -4.74
C LYS A 106 -8.80 -12.91 -4.67
N ILE A 107 -7.91 -12.14 -4.05
CA ILE A 107 -6.57 -12.61 -3.72
C ILE A 107 -6.52 -12.86 -2.23
N LEU A 108 -6.02 -14.03 -1.85
CA LEU A 108 -5.76 -14.39 -0.46
C LEU A 108 -4.33 -14.00 -0.13
N GLU A 109 -4.15 -13.29 0.98
CA GLU A 109 -2.84 -12.98 1.53
C GLU A 109 -2.71 -13.70 2.87
N ALA A 110 -1.76 -14.64 2.95
CA ALA A 110 -1.41 -15.31 4.21
C ALA A 110 -0.12 -14.69 4.74
N CYS A 111 -0.21 -13.97 5.86
CA CYS A 111 0.94 -13.33 6.50
C CYS A 111 1.44 -14.11 7.72
N LEU A 112 2.75 -14.28 7.82
CA LEU A 112 3.45 -14.81 8.97
C LEU A 112 4.44 -13.76 9.51
N PRO A 113 4.20 -13.20 10.70
CA PRO A 113 5.17 -12.35 11.37
C PRO A 113 6.45 -13.13 11.70
N LEU A 114 7.60 -12.63 11.28
CA LEU A 114 8.91 -13.23 11.59
C LEU A 114 9.54 -12.62 12.84
N GLY A 115 9.14 -11.41 13.21
CA GLY A 115 9.63 -10.72 14.39
C GLY A 115 10.03 -9.27 14.09
N ASN A 116 11.00 -8.76 14.85
CA ASN A 116 11.43 -7.37 14.73
C ASN A 116 12.92 -7.28 14.37
N LEU A 117 13.25 -6.47 13.35
CA LEU A 117 14.62 -6.10 12.99
C LEU A 117 14.98 -4.79 13.69
N VAL A 118 16.09 -4.77 14.42
CA VAL A 118 16.56 -3.57 15.13
C VAL A 118 17.69 -2.92 14.34
N PHE A 119 17.43 -1.72 13.83
CA PHE A 119 18.43 -0.94 13.10
C PHE A 119 19.07 0.15 13.96
N GLY A 120 18.79 0.20 15.27
CA GLY A 120 19.33 1.15 16.24
C GLY A 120 18.25 1.85 17.06
N ASP A 121 18.66 2.77 17.92
CA ASP A 121 17.76 3.44 18.87
C ASP A 121 16.52 4.04 18.20
N GLY A 122 15.35 3.54 18.61
CA GLY A 122 14.06 4.00 18.12
C GLY A 122 13.70 3.59 16.69
N VAL A 123 14.51 2.75 16.02
CA VAL A 123 14.24 2.21 14.67
C VAL A 123 14.17 0.68 14.74
N GLN A 124 12.97 0.20 15.06
CA GLN A 124 12.61 -1.21 15.10
C GLN A 124 11.56 -1.47 14.02
N ALA A 125 11.85 -2.41 13.12
CA ALA A 125 10.99 -2.74 12.00
C ALA A 125 10.30 -4.08 12.22
N HIS A 126 8.98 -4.10 12.09
CA HIS A 126 8.22 -5.35 12.03
C HIS A 126 8.53 -6.04 10.71
N CYS A 127 8.97 -7.28 10.76
CA CYS A 127 9.33 -8.10 9.61
C CYS A 127 8.35 -9.26 9.47
N GLU A 128 7.89 -9.52 8.26
CA GLU A 128 6.92 -10.56 7.94
C GLU A 128 7.18 -11.16 6.57
N ILE A 129 6.73 -12.40 6.41
CA ILE A 129 6.61 -13.04 5.11
C ILE A 129 5.13 -13.18 4.76
N ALA A 130 4.76 -12.86 3.54
CA ALA A 130 3.41 -13.02 3.01
C ALA A 130 3.42 -13.91 1.78
N ILE A 131 2.39 -14.74 1.63
CA ILE A 131 2.14 -15.51 0.39
C ILE A 131 0.81 -15.06 -0.18
N TRP A 132 0.85 -14.64 -1.44
CA TRP A 132 -0.30 -14.19 -2.20
C TRP A 132 -0.80 -15.36 -3.05
N MET A 133 -2.09 -15.66 -3.00
CA MET A 133 -2.69 -16.81 -3.68
C MET A 133 -3.99 -16.42 -4.41
N ARG A 134 -4.28 -17.04 -5.56
CA ARG A 134 -5.59 -16.88 -6.23
C ARG A 134 -6.68 -17.65 -5.48
N SER A 135 -6.31 -18.82 -4.97
CA SER A 135 -7.14 -19.66 -4.12
C SER A 135 -6.24 -20.48 -3.19
N VAL A 136 -6.81 -21.11 -2.15
CA VAL A 136 -6.01 -21.90 -1.20
C VAL A 136 -5.27 -23.01 -1.95
N GLY A 137 -3.93 -23.00 -1.87
CA GLY A 137 -3.07 -23.96 -2.59
C GLY A 137 -2.59 -23.51 -3.97
N ASP A 138 -2.95 -22.29 -4.42
CA ASP A 138 -2.54 -21.71 -5.71
C ASP A 138 -1.73 -20.42 -5.52
N PRO A 139 -0.43 -20.52 -5.13
CA PRO A 139 0.43 -19.37 -4.85
C PRO A 139 0.87 -18.63 -6.11
N ILE A 140 0.87 -17.30 -6.00
CA ILE A 140 1.29 -16.35 -7.04
C ILE A 140 2.70 -15.84 -6.74
N VAL A 141 2.92 -15.31 -5.53
CA VAL A 141 4.19 -14.69 -5.14
C VAL A 141 4.36 -14.72 -3.62
N GLY A 142 5.60 -14.90 -3.18
CA GLY A 142 6.03 -14.70 -1.80
C GLY A 142 6.67 -13.33 -1.63
N GLU A 143 6.39 -12.64 -0.52
CA GLU A 143 6.96 -11.34 -0.20
C GLU A 143 7.59 -11.37 1.18
N LEU A 144 8.82 -10.87 1.27
CA LEU A 144 9.45 -10.53 2.53
C LEU A 144 9.39 -9.01 2.69
N ALA A 145 8.66 -8.54 3.69
CA ALA A 145 8.47 -7.12 3.96
C ALA A 145 8.94 -6.78 5.36
N PHE A 146 9.50 -5.57 5.51
CA PHE A 146 9.68 -4.98 6.83
C PHE A 146 9.29 -3.51 6.81
N SER A 147 8.72 -3.05 7.92
CA SER A 147 8.29 -1.65 8.03
C SER A 147 8.46 -1.11 9.44
N TYR A 148 8.74 0.18 9.55
CA TYR A 148 8.83 0.91 10.80
C TYR A 148 8.21 2.29 10.65
N ARG A 149 7.73 2.86 11.76
CA ARG A 149 7.14 4.20 11.77
C ARG A 149 8.21 5.25 12.01
N VAL A 150 8.31 6.22 11.09
CA VAL A 150 9.05 7.46 11.34
C VAL A 150 8.17 8.44 12.12
N ASN A 151 8.68 9.00 13.21
CA ASN A 151 8.00 9.93 14.11
C ASN A 151 8.99 10.96 14.67
N ASP A 152 8.53 11.92 15.47
CA ASP A 152 9.39 12.98 16.00
C ASP A 152 10.53 12.48 16.89
N ALA A 153 10.35 11.34 17.56
CA ALA A 153 11.34 10.74 18.43
C ALA A 153 12.51 10.12 17.63
N ASN A 154 12.23 9.50 16.49
CA ASN A 154 13.23 8.78 15.70
C ASN A 154 13.61 9.45 14.36
N ARG A 155 12.92 10.51 13.91
CA ARG A 155 13.21 11.14 12.61
C ARG A 155 14.63 11.69 12.49
N LYS A 156 15.26 12.04 13.61
CA LYS A 156 16.66 12.50 13.67
C LYS A 156 17.68 11.36 13.58
N GLN A 157 17.26 10.10 13.71
CA GLN A 157 18.12 8.91 13.71
C GLN A 157 18.55 8.49 12.30
N ALA A 158 19.10 9.44 11.53
CA ALA A 158 19.45 9.24 10.11
C ALA A 158 20.39 8.04 9.87
N LYS A 159 21.29 7.73 10.82
CA LYS A 159 22.17 6.55 10.73
C LYS A 159 21.39 5.23 10.81
N ALA A 160 20.34 5.17 11.62
CA ALA A 160 19.52 3.97 11.77
C ALA A 160 18.63 3.75 10.53
N HIS A 161 18.01 4.81 10.01
CA HIS A 161 17.25 4.76 8.74
C HIS A 161 18.14 4.27 7.59
N LYS A 162 19.36 4.83 7.45
CA LYS A 162 20.34 4.37 6.44
C LYS A 162 20.77 2.91 6.61
N ARG A 163 20.75 2.36 7.84
CA ARG A 163 21.04 0.94 8.07
C ARG A 163 19.91 0.05 7.56
N ALA A 164 18.65 0.47 7.73
CA ALA A 164 17.50 -0.22 7.15
C ALA A 164 17.58 -0.26 5.62
N ASP A 165 17.90 0.88 4.98
CA ASP A 165 18.07 0.96 3.52
C ASP A 165 19.21 0.06 3.03
N LYS A 166 20.35 0.07 3.75
CA LYS A 166 21.50 -0.77 3.44
C LYS A 166 21.15 -2.26 3.59
N PHE A 167 20.38 -2.61 4.61
CA PHE A 167 19.90 -3.98 4.81
C PHE A 167 19.01 -4.41 3.65
N PHE A 168 18.05 -3.59 3.24
CA PHE A 168 17.19 -3.87 2.08
C PHE A 168 18.01 -4.14 0.81
N LYS A 169 18.98 -3.28 0.50
CA LYS A 169 19.85 -3.45 -0.68
C LYS A 169 20.67 -4.74 -0.64
N LYS A 170 21.22 -5.08 0.53
CA LYS A 170 21.97 -6.34 0.69
C LYS A 170 21.08 -7.56 0.55
N LEU A 171 19.89 -7.53 1.15
CA LEU A 171 18.93 -8.62 1.08
C LEU A 171 18.55 -8.97 -0.36
N GLN A 172 18.41 -7.96 -1.24
CA GLN A 172 18.18 -8.18 -2.66
C GLN A 172 19.33 -8.95 -3.34
N ILE A 173 20.58 -8.71 -2.94
CA ILE A 173 21.75 -9.39 -3.51
C ILE A 173 21.79 -10.84 -3.03
N GLU A 174 21.59 -11.06 -1.73
CA GLU A 174 21.59 -12.41 -1.14
C GLU A 174 20.44 -13.29 -1.68
N LEU A 175 19.29 -12.68 -1.99
CA LEU A 175 18.11 -13.37 -2.51
C LEU A 175 17.97 -13.26 -4.04
N ALA A 176 19.02 -12.86 -4.76
CA ALA A 176 18.95 -12.53 -6.19
C ALA A 176 18.23 -13.59 -7.05
N ASN A 177 18.46 -14.87 -6.77
CA ASN A 177 17.88 -15.98 -7.52
C ASN A 177 16.37 -16.21 -7.26
N TRP A 178 15.82 -15.57 -6.22
CA TRP A 178 14.43 -15.73 -5.79
C TRP A 178 13.59 -14.48 -6.08
N LEU A 179 14.20 -13.42 -6.64
CA LEU A 179 13.53 -12.15 -6.86
C LEU A 179 12.70 -12.18 -8.13
N GLU A 180 11.40 -11.95 -7.97
CA GLU A 180 10.52 -11.63 -9.09
C GLU A 180 10.85 -10.25 -9.67
N ILE A 181 10.91 -10.14 -11.00
CA ILE A 181 11.33 -8.91 -11.70
C ILE A 181 10.10 -8.08 -12.08
N GLY A 182 10.11 -6.79 -11.71
CA GLY A 182 9.43 -5.76 -12.50
C GLY A 182 7.90 -5.65 -12.39
N SER A 183 7.24 -6.31 -11.44
CA SER A 183 5.79 -6.22 -11.31
C SER A 183 5.35 -5.81 -9.90
N THR A 184 4.56 -4.74 -9.79
CA THR A 184 3.84 -4.45 -8.55
C THR A 184 2.82 -5.56 -8.27
N LYS A 185 2.36 -5.70 -7.03
CA LYS A 185 1.28 -6.64 -6.67
C LYS A 185 0.05 -6.44 -7.57
N THR A 186 -0.29 -5.19 -7.87
CA THR A 186 -1.38 -4.83 -8.77
C THR A 186 -1.13 -5.30 -10.20
N ALA A 187 0.10 -5.16 -10.71
CA ALA A 187 0.47 -5.68 -12.03
C ALA A 187 0.41 -7.21 -12.08
N LEU A 188 0.93 -7.90 -11.06
CA LEU A 188 0.87 -9.37 -10.95
C LEU A 188 -0.56 -9.91 -10.93
N VAL A 189 -1.44 -9.26 -10.16
CA VAL A 189 -2.80 -9.72 -9.94
C VAL A 189 -3.73 -9.36 -11.11
N TYR A 190 -3.59 -8.14 -11.66
CA TYR A 190 -4.55 -7.58 -12.62
C TYR A 190 -4.00 -7.38 -14.04
N GLY A 191 -2.74 -7.71 -14.30
CA GLY A 191 -2.12 -7.67 -15.63
C GLY A 191 -1.99 -6.27 -16.22
N LYS A 192 -1.95 -5.22 -15.39
CA LYS A 192 -1.76 -3.83 -15.86
C LYS A 192 -0.39 -3.31 -15.40
N PRO A 193 0.49 -2.88 -16.32
CA PRO A 193 1.68 -2.11 -15.95
C PRO A 193 1.26 -0.76 -15.35
N GLU A 194 2.08 -0.23 -14.44
CA GLU A 194 1.96 1.15 -13.94
C GLU A 194 2.42 2.16 -15.01
#